data_AF-A0A1J4KRR5-F1
#
_entry.id   AF-A0A1J4KRR5-F1
#
_cell.length_a   1.000
_cell.length_b   1.000
_cell.length_c   1.000
_cell.angle_alpha   90.00
_cell.angle_beta   90.00
_cell.angle_gamma   90.00
#
_symmetry.space_group_name_H-M   'P 1'
#
loop_
_entity.id
_entity.type
_entity.pdbx_description
1 polymer ?
#
loop_
_entity_poly.entity_id
_entity_poly.type
_entity_poly.pdbx_seq_one_letter_code
_entity_poly.pdbx_strand_id
1 'polypeptide(L)'
;MIETFSTLTEAITAVFRREETSLLSLDKICQVLQTPNLTIATSQGPVPCASISRRRISSILSSSDIFVRAGPPRSCMWALRPSNPLFLSDGALLNCINQILTENGPLTVEGILEKGDLSGATVQIITDFLMAHPNDYSRYESGIWWFTAQPLPQRMEFESVISALLKAFEILNRDSSIEEISWLLCLSTLSQNKKISRRKISRELSRRPDLFQHISRAKYALIPQNQTISNMSTMSNSLSHQTMNIPQQTLSTSKSLPQKQQTISLPQFPNFELMYEVPAKFDFIGNDWMCPIQQCETPPVCNNDFFDPNEFFSIGFAGSFE
;
A
#
# COMPACT_ATOMS: atom_id res chain seq x y z
N MET A 1 11.40 -44.80 -8.19
CA MET A 1 12.65 -44.32 -7.56
C MET A 1 12.24 -43.27 -6.53
N ILE A 2 12.67 -43.40 -5.28
CA ILE A 2 12.33 -42.42 -4.23
C ILE A 2 13.35 -41.29 -4.33
N GLU A 3 12.88 -40.07 -4.57
CA GLU A 3 13.74 -38.88 -4.60
C GLU A 3 13.81 -38.29 -3.20
N THR A 4 15.03 -38.16 -2.67
CA THR A 4 15.29 -37.60 -1.34
C THR A 4 16.04 -36.28 -1.50
N PHE A 5 15.47 -35.19 -1.00
CA PHE A 5 16.08 -33.86 -1.00
C PHE A 5 16.73 -33.55 0.35
N SER A 6 17.79 -32.75 0.36
CA SER A 6 18.43 -32.34 1.62
C SER A 6 17.64 -31.24 2.33
N THR A 7 16.94 -30.39 1.56
CA THR A 7 16.13 -29.29 2.10
C THR A 7 14.78 -29.15 1.39
N LEU A 8 13.84 -28.46 2.04
CA LEU A 8 12.57 -28.09 1.42
C LEU A 8 12.73 -27.09 0.27
N THR A 9 13.76 -26.23 0.32
CA THR A 9 14.10 -25.33 -0.78
C THR A 9 14.48 -26.10 -2.04
N GLU A 10 15.32 -27.14 -1.91
CA GLU A 10 15.67 -28.02 -3.02
C GLU A 10 14.46 -28.78 -3.56
N ALA A 11 13.64 -29.33 -2.67
CA ALA A 11 12.42 -30.04 -3.06
C ALA A 11 11.48 -29.12 -3.86
N ILE A 12 11.24 -27.89 -3.40
CA ILE A 12 10.42 -26.89 -4.12
C ILE A 12 11.09 -26.54 -5.46
N THR A 13 12.41 -26.35 -5.50
CA THR A 13 13.13 -26.04 -6.76
C THR A 13 13.00 -27.18 -7.77
N ALA A 14 13.02 -28.43 -7.32
CA ALA A 14 12.80 -29.60 -8.17
C ALA A 14 11.37 -29.64 -8.76
N VAL A 15 10.37 -29.11 -8.04
CA VAL A 15 9.00 -28.98 -8.58
C VAL A 15 8.98 -28.08 -9.82
N PHE A 16 9.63 -26.92 -9.78
CA PHE A 16 9.73 -26.02 -10.94
C PHE A 16 10.42 -26.71 -12.13
N ARG A 17 11.49 -27.48 -11.87
CA ARG A 17 12.18 -28.24 -12.93
C ARG A 17 11.29 -29.33 -13.53
N ARG A 18 10.56 -30.07 -12.69
CA ARG A 18 9.69 -31.18 -13.12
C ARG A 18 8.50 -30.72 -13.93
N GLU A 19 7.96 -29.55 -13.61
CA GLU A 19 6.87 -28.93 -14.36
C GLU A 19 7.37 -28.11 -15.56
N GLU A 20 8.69 -28.11 -15.82
CA GLU A 20 9.35 -27.41 -16.93
C GLU A 20 8.93 -25.93 -17.06
N THR A 21 8.72 -25.27 -15.91
CA THR A 21 8.26 -23.88 -15.84
C THR A 21 9.03 -23.10 -14.79
N SER A 22 9.25 -21.83 -15.06
CA SER A 22 9.80 -20.88 -14.09
C SER A 22 8.73 -20.26 -13.20
N LEU A 23 7.44 -20.54 -13.43
CA LEU A 23 6.29 -19.91 -12.77
C LEU A 23 5.25 -20.95 -12.35
N LEU A 24 4.89 -20.96 -11.06
CA LEU A 24 3.90 -21.88 -10.48
C LEU A 24 3.03 -21.20 -9.42
N SER A 25 1.79 -21.67 -9.27
CA SER A 25 0.94 -21.30 -8.13
C SER A 25 1.32 -22.09 -6.87
N LEU A 26 1.05 -21.52 -5.69
CA LEU A 26 1.23 -22.24 -4.42
C LEU A 26 0.46 -23.57 -4.39
N ASP A 27 -0.76 -23.59 -4.94
CA ASP A 27 -1.58 -24.81 -5.03
C ASP A 27 -0.89 -25.91 -5.81
N LYS A 28 -0.34 -25.55 -6.99
CA LYS A 28 0.37 -26.51 -7.84
C LYS A 28 1.65 -26.99 -7.17
N ILE A 29 2.40 -26.12 -6.49
CA ILE A 29 3.59 -26.51 -5.71
C ILE A 29 3.21 -27.54 -4.64
N CYS A 30 2.15 -27.28 -3.86
CA CYS A 30 1.66 -28.21 -2.85
C CYS A 30 1.22 -29.54 -3.47
N GLN A 31 0.49 -29.52 -4.57
CA GLN A 31 0.02 -30.72 -5.27
C GLN A 31 1.17 -31.62 -5.69
N VAL A 32 2.23 -31.06 -6.29
CA VAL A 32 3.38 -31.86 -6.74
C VAL A 32 4.16 -32.42 -5.55
N LEU A 33 4.35 -31.64 -4.48
CA LEU A 33 5.02 -32.11 -3.26
C LEU A 33 4.25 -33.23 -2.53
N GLN A 34 2.94 -33.34 -2.73
CA GLN A 34 2.13 -34.44 -2.19
C GLN A 34 2.34 -35.78 -2.91
N THR A 35 3.12 -35.82 -4.00
CA THR A 35 3.43 -37.07 -4.71
C THR A 35 4.17 -38.05 -3.78
N PRO A 36 3.79 -39.34 -3.74
CA PRO A 36 4.27 -40.31 -2.75
C PRO A 36 5.78 -40.64 -2.83
N ASN A 37 6.49 -40.19 -3.86
CA ASN A 37 7.89 -40.52 -4.10
C ASN A 37 8.88 -39.42 -3.69
N LEU A 38 8.42 -38.35 -3.03
CA LEU A 38 9.26 -37.22 -2.63
C LEU A 38 9.43 -37.22 -1.11
N THR A 39 10.68 -37.22 -0.65
CA THR A 39 11.04 -37.15 0.76
C THR A 39 12.11 -36.08 1.02
N ILE A 40 12.16 -35.59 2.25
CA ILE A 40 13.19 -34.65 2.73
C ILE A 40 13.99 -35.33 3.84
N ALA A 41 15.31 -35.28 3.73
CA ALA A 41 16.21 -35.73 4.78
C ALA A 41 16.10 -34.81 6.01
N THR A 42 15.77 -35.39 7.17
CA THR A 42 15.83 -34.70 8.46
C THR A 42 16.78 -35.43 9.40
N SER A 43 17.14 -34.79 10.51
CA SER A 43 17.96 -35.43 11.56
C SER A 43 17.31 -36.67 12.17
N GLN A 44 15.98 -36.84 12.03
CA GLN A 44 15.22 -38.00 12.51
C GLN A 44 14.92 -39.02 11.39
N GLY A 45 15.45 -38.81 10.19
CA GLY A 45 15.24 -39.67 9.02
C GLY A 45 14.48 -38.97 7.87
N PRO A 46 14.23 -39.68 6.77
CA PRO A 46 13.51 -39.13 5.62
C PRO A 46 12.02 -38.95 5.95
N VAL A 47 11.52 -37.73 5.77
CA VAL A 47 10.11 -37.37 5.99
C VAL A 47 9.42 -37.17 4.63
N PRO A 48 8.24 -37.74 4.38
CA PRO A 48 7.50 -37.50 3.14
C PRO A 48 7.17 -36.03 2.93
N CYS A 49 7.36 -35.52 1.71
CA CYS A 49 6.98 -34.13 1.38
C CYS A 49 5.47 -33.88 1.61
N ALA A 50 4.63 -34.91 1.49
CA ALA A 50 3.20 -34.84 1.73
C ALA A 50 2.81 -34.44 3.17
N SER A 51 3.67 -34.68 4.17
CA SER A 51 3.39 -34.27 5.56
C SER A 51 3.75 -32.81 5.85
N ILE A 52 4.32 -32.09 4.88
CA ILE A 52 4.73 -30.70 5.04
C ILE A 52 3.51 -29.80 4.86
N SER A 53 3.24 -28.96 5.86
CA SER A 53 2.10 -28.06 5.80
C SER A 53 2.24 -27.00 4.72
N ARG A 54 1.11 -26.62 4.10
CA ARG A 54 1.03 -25.49 3.15
C ARG A 54 1.63 -24.21 3.73
N ARG A 55 1.39 -23.95 5.03
CA ARG A 55 1.95 -22.80 5.75
C ARG A 55 3.48 -22.82 5.75
N ARG A 56 4.10 -23.99 5.95
CA ARG A 56 5.55 -24.14 5.92
C ARG A 56 6.12 -23.93 4.51
N ILE A 57 5.45 -24.46 3.48
CA ILE A 57 5.83 -24.24 2.07
C ILE A 57 5.79 -22.74 1.75
N SER A 58 4.68 -22.07 2.08
CA SER A 58 4.53 -20.62 1.89
C SER A 58 5.58 -19.81 2.66
N SER A 59 5.96 -20.26 3.85
CA SER A 59 7.02 -19.63 4.65
C SER A 59 8.36 -19.71 3.92
N ILE A 60 8.75 -20.88 3.41
CA ILE A 60 10.02 -21.05 2.68
C ILE A 60 10.04 -20.23 1.39
N LEU A 61 8.94 -20.23 0.63
CA LEU A 61 8.80 -19.42 -0.57
C LEU A 61 9.01 -17.92 -0.28
N SER A 62 8.53 -17.45 0.88
CA SER A 62 8.65 -16.04 1.27
C SER A 62 10.02 -15.70 1.87
N SER A 63 10.67 -16.65 2.55
CA SER A 63 11.93 -16.40 3.26
C SER A 63 13.18 -16.73 2.44
N SER A 64 13.06 -17.54 1.39
CA SER A 64 14.18 -17.90 0.52
C SER A 64 14.42 -16.84 -0.54
N ASP A 65 15.69 -16.61 -0.81
CA ASP A 65 16.23 -15.80 -1.89
C ASP A 65 16.07 -16.44 -3.28
N ILE A 66 15.76 -17.73 -3.37
CA ILE A 66 15.61 -18.44 -4.64
C ILE A 66 14.24 -18.21 -5.27
N PHE A 67 13.24 -17.81 -4.49
CA PHE A 67 11.87 -17.64 -4.98
C PHE A 67 11.46 -16.17 -4.95
N VAL A 68 10.73 -15.75 -5.97
CA VAL A 68 10.15 -14.41 -6.05
C VAL A 68 8.65 -14.52 -6.25
N ARG A 69 7.89 -13.66 -5.58
CA ARG A 69 6.46 -13.58 -5.82
C ARG A 69 6.23 -13.01 -7.21
N ALA A 70 5.44 -13.71 -8.01
CA ALA A 70 5.13 -13.33 -9.38
C ALA A 70 3.64 -13.00 -9.51
N GLY A 71 3.27 -12.32 -10.59
CA GLY A 71 1.88 -12.03 -10.94
C GLY A 71 1.25 -10.84 -10.18
N PRO A 72 -0.03 -10.53 -10.48
CA PRO A 72 -0.73 -9.39 -9.91
C PRO A 72 -0.85 -9.46 -8.38
N PRO A 73 -1.05 -8.31 -7.70
CA PRO A 73 -1.38 -8.28 -6.28
C PRO A 73 -2.54 -9.25 -5.99
N ARG A 74 -2.40 -10.07 -4.93
CA ARG A 74 -3.30 -11.16 -4.50
C ARG A 74 -3.16 -12.49 -5.25
N SER A 75 -2.45 -12.56 -6.37
CA SER A 75 -2.12 -13.85 -6.96
C SER A 75 -1.10 -14.61 -6.10
N CYS A 76 -1.30 -15.91 -5.89
CA CYS A 76 -0.40 -16.77 -5.13
C CYS A 76 0.61 -17.45 -6.06
N MET A 77 1.19 -16.68 -6.98
CA MET A 77 2.16 -17.15 -7.97
C MET A 77 3.59 -16.90 -7.49
N TRP A 78 4.45 -17.85 -7.82
CA TRP A 78 5.85 -17.88 -7.42
C TRP A 78 6.69 -18.23 -8.63
N ALA A 79 7.83 -17.57 -8.75
CA ALA A 79 8.81 -17.87 -9.79
C ALA A 79 10.19 -18.17 -9.19
N LEU A 80 11.00 -18.92 -9.92
CA LEU A 80 12.43 -19.02 -9.62
C LEU A 80 13.08 -17.67 -9.92
N ARG A 81 13.84 -17.16 -8.95
CA ARG A 81 14.71 -16.01 -9.16
C ARG A 81 15.73 -16.42 -10.25
N PRO A 82 15.92 -15.61 -11.31
CA PRO A 82 16.99 -15.85 -12.26
C PRO A 82 18.30 -16.02 -11.51
N SER A 83 19.12 -17.01 -11.87
CA SER A 83 20.40 -17.32 -11.20
C SER A 83 21.47 -16.23 -11.33
N ASN A 84 21.08 -15.01 -11.74
CA ASN A 84 21.93 -13.85 -11.75
C ASN A 84 21.79 -13.12 -10.40
N PRO A 85 22.80 -13.16 -9.52
CA PRO A 85 22.78 -12.43 -8.25
C PRO A 85 22.71 -10.90 -8.42
N LEU A 86 22.89 -10.41 -9.66
CA LEU A 86 22.71 -9.00 -10.03
C LEU A 86 21.29 -8.69 -10.55
N PHE A 87 20.38 -9.66 -10.54
CA PHE A 87 19.01 -9.44 -10.98
C PHE A 87 18.27 -8.57 -9.97
N LEU A 88 18.04 -7.31 -10.35
CA LEU A 88 17.25 -6.35 -9.62
C LEU A 88 15.83 -6.34 -10.18
N SER A 89 14.87 -6.70 -9.35
CA SER A 89 13.46 -6.55 -9.71
C SER A 89 13.01 -5.10 -9.54
N ASP A 90 12.04 -4.68 -10.34
CA ASP A 90 11.41 -3.35 -10.21
C ASP A 90 10.90 -3.10 -8.79
N GLY A 91 10.38 -4.12 -8.12
CA GLY A 91 9.94 -4.00 -6.72
C GLY A 91 11.08 -3.77 -5.74
N ALA A 92 12.27 -4.34 -5.98
CA ALA A 92 13.45 -4.09 -5.16
C ALA A 92 13.98 -2.66 -5.39
N LEU A 93 14.03 -2.22 -6.65
CA LEU A 93 14.40 -0.85 -7.01
C LEU A 93 13.44 0.16 -6.39
N LEU A 94 12.13 -0.01 -6.59
CA LEU A 94 11.09 0.86 -6.06
C LEU A 94 11.21 1.05 -4.53
N ASN A 95 11.28 -0.06 -3.79
CA ASN A 95 11.35 -0.01 -2.33
C ASN A 95 12.63 0.67 -1.85
N CYS A 96 13.76 0.36 -2.47
CA CYS A 96 15.05 0.92 -2.08
C CYS A 96 15.12 2.42 -2.39
N ILE A 97 14.75 2.84 -3.60
CA ILE A 97 14.72 4.25 -4.01
C ILE A 97 13.80 5.04 -3.09
N ASN A 98 12.59 4.54 -2.82
CA ASN A 98 11.63 5.20 -1.93
C ASN A 98 12.20 5.36 -0.52
N GLN A 99 12.84 4.33 0.01
CA GLN A 99 13.45 4.38 1.33
C GLN A 99 14.59 5.42 1.37
N ILE A 100 15.50 5.38 0.41
CA ILE A 100 16.66 6.28 0.35
C ILE A 100 16.20 7.74 0.26
N LEU A 101 15.29 8.05 -0.66
CA LEU A 101 14.75 9.40 -0.83
C LEU A 101 13.99 9.86 0.42
N THR A 102 13.19 8.97 1.04
CA THR A 102 12.48 9.29 2.28
C THR A 102 13.43 9.54 3.46
N GLU A 103 14.62 8.92 3.48
CA GLU A 103 15.57 9.09 4.59
C GLU A 103 16.55 10.26 4.40
N ASN A 104 16.86 10.58 3.15
CA ASN A 104 17.95 11.49 2.78
C ASN A 104 17.50 12.74 2.01
N GLY A 105 16.24 12.80 1.60
CA GLY A 105 15.73 13.85 0.72
C GLY A 105 16.10 13.62 -0.76
N PRO A 106 15.94 14.67 -1.60
CA PRO A 106 16.27 14.64 -3.02
C PRO A 106 17.74 14.32 -3.25
N LEU A 107 18.02 13.43 -4.20
CA LEU A 107 19.38 12.97 -4.51
C LEU A 107 19.59 12.81 -6.01
N THR A 108 20.83 12.88 -6.47
CA THR A 108 21.19 12.44 -7.82
C THR A 108 21.16 10.91 -7.91
N VAL A 109 21.21 10.37 -9.12
CA VAL A 109 21.26 8.92 -9.34
C VAL A 109 22.48 8.29 -8.66
N GLU A 110 23.63 8.97 -8.72
CA GLU A 110 24.85 8.54 -8.04
C GLU A 110 24.67 8.55 -6.52
N GLY A 111 24.02 9.58 -5.97
CA GLY A 111 23.73 9.65 -4.54
C GLY A 111 22.73 8.58 -4.07
N ILE A 112 21.78 8.18 -4.92
CA ILE A 112 20.89 7.05 -4.65
C ILE A 112 21.69 5.75 -4.65
N LEU A 113 22.59 5.55 -5.62
CA LEU A 113 23.42 4.35 -5.69
C LEU A 113 24.40 4.24 -4.52
N GLU A 114 25.05 5.34 -4.13
CA GLU A 114 26.00 5.37 -3.01
C GLU A 114 25.34 5.05 -1.67
N LYS A 115 24.11 5.53 -1.47
CA LYS A 115 23.35 5.33 -0.24
C LYS A 115 22.49 4.07 -0.27
N GLY A 116 22.33 3.45 -1.43
CA GLY A 116 21.52 2.27 -1.63
C GLY A 116 22.33 1.00 -1.53
N ASP A 117 21.88 0.07 -0.70
CA ASP A 117 22.46 -1.27 -0.61
C ASP A 117 21.87 -2.21 -1.69
N LEU A 118 21.91 -1.78 -2.95
CA LEU A 118 21.44 -2.57 -4.09
C LEU A 118 22.63 -3.19 -4.82
N SER A 119 22.97 -4.41 -4.42
CA SER A 119 23.97 -5.22 -5.12
C SER A 119 23.58 -5.42 -6.59
N GLY A 120 24.46 -4.99 -7.50
CA GLY A 120 24.24 -5.06 -8.95
C GLY A 120 23.52 -3.86 -9.57
N ALA A 121 23.16 -2.84 -8.79
CA ALA A 121 22.60 -1.61 -9.34
C ALA A 121 23.70 -0.80 -10.03
N THR A 122 23.36 -0.24 -11.18
CA THR A 122 24.21 0.72 -11.89
C THR A 122 23.47 2.04 -12.02
N VAL A 123 24.21 3.12 -12.26
CA VAL A 123 23.64 4.44 -12.55
C VAL A 123 22.63 4.34 -13.70
N GLN A 124 22.91 3.54 -14.73
CA GLN A 124 22.01 3.35 -15.86
C GLN A 124 20.70 2.67 -15.45
N ILE A 125 20.76 1.59 -14.66
CA ILE A 125 19.56 0.87 -14.20
C ILE A 125 18.65 1.80 -13.38
N ILE A 126 19.22 2.57 -12.45
CA ILE A 126 18.44 3.51 -11.64
C ILE A 126 17.87 4.64 -12.51
N THR A 127 18.66 5.16 -13.47
CA THR A 127 18.19 6.19 -14.41
C THR A 127 17.03 5.69 -15.24
N ASP A 128 17.15 4.51 -15.85
CA ASP A 128 16.12 3.91 -16.68
C ASP A 128 14.84 3.65 -15.86
N PHE A 129 14.99 3.15 -14.64
CA PHE A 129 13.87 2.94 -13.72
C PHE A 129 13.15 4.25 -13.39
N LEU A 130 13.87 5.31 -13.00
CA LEU A 130 13.27 6.60 -12.65
C LEU A 130 12.58 7.24 -13.86
N MET A 131 13.18 7.14 -15.04
CA MET A 131 12.60 7.65 -16.29
C MET A 131 11.36 6.85 -16.73
N ALA A 132 11.30 5.56 -16.41
CA ALA A 132 10.13 4.72 -16.69
C ALA A 132 8.94 4.99 -15.74
N HIS A 133 9.16 5.69 -14.61
CA HIS A 133 8.15 5.98 -13.59
C HIS A 133 7.92 7.50 -13.40
N PRO A 134 7.53 8.26 -14.44
CA PRO A 134 7.38 9.72 -14.37
C PRO A 134 6.23 10.18 -13.45
N ASN A 135 5.25 9.31 -13.21
CA ASN A 135 4.16 9.58 -12.28
C ASN A 135 4.60 9.54 -10.82
N ASP A 136 5.69 8.84 -10.52
CA ASP A 136 6.20 8.64 -9.17
C ASP A 136 7.40 9.56 -8.88
N TYR A 137 8.25 9.80 -9.89
CA TYR A 137 9.48 10.59 -9.74
C TYR A 137 9.63 11.69 -10.78
N SER A 138 10.15 12.84 -10.33
CA SER A 138 10.45 14.01 -11.14
C SER A 138 11.92 14.38 -11.02
N ARG A 139 12.53 14.75 -12.16
CA ARG A 139 13.90 15.25 -12.24
C ARG A 139 13.91 16.78 -12.22
N TYR A 140 14.75 17.37 -11.38
CA TYR A 140 14.93 18.82 -11.25
C TYR A 140 16.22 19.29 -11.94
N GLU A 141 16.38 20.61 -12.11
CA GLU A 141 17.46 21.22 -12.91
C GLU A 141 18.88 20.81 -12.49
N SER A 142 19.10 20.49 -11.22
CA SER A 142 20.39 20.03 -10.70
C SER A 142 20.67 18.53 -10.89
N GLY A 143 19.79 17.80 -11.60
CA GLY A 143 19.90 16.35 -11.78
C GLY A 143 19.45 15.55 -10.55
N ILE A 144 18.90 16.21 -9.53
CA ILE A 144 18.30 15.54 -8.38
C ILE A 144 16.90 15.00 -8.74
N TRP A 145 16.59 13.86 -8.15
CA TRP A 145 15.31 13.18 -8.26
C TRP A 145 14.53 13.31 -6.96
N TRP A 146 13.23 13.54 -7.09
CA TRP A 146 12.28 13.59 -5.98
C TRP A 146 10.92 13.05 -6.38
N PHE A 147 10.04 12.83 -5.40
CA PHE A 147 8.68 12.39 -5.66
C PHE A 147 7.90 13.41 -6.51
N THR A 148 7.14 12.93 -7.50
CA THR A 148 6.31 13.77 -8.37
C THR A 148 5.20 14.47 -7.56
N ALA A 149 4.89 15.71 -7.92
CA ALA A 149 3.89 16.55 -7.25
C ALA A 149 4.13 16.76 -5.74
N GLN A 150 5.38 16.56 -5.28
CA GLN A 150 5.80 16.89 -3.92
C GLN A 150 6.78 18.07 -3.91
N PRO A 151 6.62 19.02 -2.99
CA PRO A 151 7.61 20.06 -2.79
C PRO A 151 8.95 19.46 -2.33
N LEU A 152 10.06 20.10 -2.71
CA LEU A 152 11.38 19.71 -2.22
C LEU A 152 11.46 19.97 -0.71
N PRO A 153 11.85 18.97 0.11
CA PRO A 153 11.93 19.12 1.55
C PRO A 153 13.04 20.09 1.93
N GLN A 154 12.77 20.89 2.94
CA GLN A 154 13.73 21.86 3.49
C GLN A 154 14.20 21.40 4.87
N ARG A 155 15.45 21.73 5.20
CA ARG A 155 15.98 21.53 6.55
C ARG A 155 15.36 22.59 7.45
N MET A 156 14.47 22.15 8.34
CA MET A 156 13.80 23.01 9.31
C MET A 156 13.94 22.38 10.69
N GLU A 157 14.12 23.23 11.70
CA GLU A 157 14.10 22.83 13.11
C GLU A 157 12.76 23.27 13.73
N PHE A 158 12.15 22.37 14.49
CA PHE A 158 10.87 22.63 15.15
C PHE A 158 10.95 22.33 16.64
N GLU A 159 10.26 23.14 17.43
CA GLU A 159 10.12 22.91 18.87
C GLU A 159 9.26 21.68 19.17
N SER A 160 8.28 21.40 18.30
CA SER A 160 7.36 20.28 18.45
C SER A 160 6.97 19.65 17.11
N VAL A 161 6.44 18.43 17.17
CA VAL A 161 5.85 17.77 15.99
C VAL A 161 4.63 18.56 15.49
N ILE A 162 3.86 19.17 16.39
CA ILE A 162 2.66 19.94 16.02
C ILE A 162 3.04 21.16 15.18
N SER A 163 4.06 21.93 15.60
CA SER A 163 4.56 23.06 14.80
C SER A 163 5.06 22.61 13.42
N ALA A 164 5.70 21.44 13.34
CA ALA A 164 6.13 20.86 12.08
C ALA A 164 4.95 20.49 11.18
N LEU A 165 3.89 19.90 11.74
CA LEU A 165 2.67 19.54 11.01
C LEU A 165 1.92 20.77 10.51
N LEU A 166 1.76 21.80 11.33
CA LEU A 166 1.14 23.06 10.92
C LEU A 166 1.90 23.67 9.74
N LYS A 167 3.24 23.71 9.81
CA LYS A 167 4.06 24.20 8.71
C LYS A 167 3.95 23.32 7.47
N ALA A 168 3.89 22.00 7.63
CA ALA A 168 3.72 21.07 6.52
C ALA A 168 2.38 21.30 5.78
N PHE A 169 1.28 21.47 6.50
CA PHE A 169 -0.01 21.78 5.88
C PHE A 169 -0.07 23.16 5.24
N GLU A 170 0.62 24.16 5.80
CA GLU A 170 0.77 25.48 5.18
C GLU A 170 1.46 25.38 3.81
N ILE A 171 2.54 24.58 3.72
CA ILE A 171 3.31 24.40 2.48
C ILE A 171 2.52 23.56 1.46
N LEU A 172 1.90 22.46 1.89
CA LEU A 172 1.17 21.56 0.99
C LEU A 172 -0.15 22.19 0.52
N ASN A 173 -0.78 23.02 1.36
CA ASN A 173 -2.04 23.73 1.08
C ASN A 173 -3.17 22.83 0.54
N ARG A 174 -3.19 21.56 0.97
CA ARG A 174 -4.18 20.56 0.58
C ARG A 174 -4.27 19.44 1.61
N ASP A 175 -5.31 18.62 1.48
CA ASP A 175 -5.38 17.38 2.24
C ASP A 175 -4.24 16.44 1.83
N SER A 176 -3.55 15.91 2.82
CA SER A 176 -2.28 15.23 2.60
C SER A 176 -2.23 13.94 3.40
N SER A 177 -1.63 12.92 2.80
CA SER A 177 -1.41 11.66 3.48
C SER A 177 -0.26 11.76 4.48
N ILE A 178 -0.21 10.82 5.43
CA ILE A 178 0.91 10.69 6.37
C ILE A 178 2.26 10.54 5.62
N GLU A 179 2.28 9.87 4.47
CA GLU A 179 3.47 9.69 3.64
C GLU A 179 3.94 11.00 3.02
N GLU A 180 3.04 11.78 2.43
CA GLU A 180 3.37 13.08 1.82
C GLU A 180 3.93 14.06 2.86
N ILE A 181 3.32 14.08 4.05
CA ILE A 181 3.81 14.88 5.17
C ILE A 181 5.19 14.38 5.62
N SER A 182 5.39 13.05 5.65
CA SER A 182 6.68 12.44 6.00
C SER A 182 7.78 12.76 4.98
N TRP A 183 7.44 12.84 3.69
CA TRP A 183 8.38 13.23 2.64
C TRP A 183 8.78 14.69 2.79
N LEU A 184 7.83 15.59 3.01
CA LEU A 184 8.12 17.01 3.23
C LEU A 184 9.01 17.25 4.46
N LEU A 185 8.78 16.51 5.54
CA LEU A 185 9.49 16.66 6.81
C LEU A 185 10.72 15.77 6.94
N CYS A 186 11.14 15.04 5.90
CA CYS A 186 12.20 14.03 6.03
C CYS A 186 13.57 14.63 6.44
N LEU A 187 13.84 15.87 6.06
CA LEU A 187 15.03 16.63 6.44
C LEU A 187 14.86 17.48 7.69
N SER A 188 13.65 17.51 8.26
CA SER A 188 13.30 18.33 9.42
C SER A 188 13.57 17.61 10.73
N THR A 189 13.96 18.36 11.75
CA THR A 189 14.34 17.83 13.06
C THR A 189 13.61 18.56 14.18
N LEU A 190 13.47 17.87 15.31
CA LEU A 190 13.05 18.47 16.57
C LEU A 190 14.28 18.91 17.37
N SER A 191 14.04 19.63 18.47
CA SER A 191 15.06 19.94 19.47
C SER A 191 15.92 18.72 19.79
N GLN A 192 17.24 18.93 19.89
CA GLN A 192 18.25 17.86 20.02
C GLN A 192 18.42 16.99 18.76
N ASN A 193 18.18 17.55 17.57
CA ASN A 193 18.41 16.91 16.27
C ASN A 193 17.63 15.59 16.07
N LYS A 194 16.48 15.45 16.73
CA LYS A 194 15.67 14.22 16.66
C LYS A 194 14.83 14.21 15.39
N LYS A 195 14.96 13.17 14.55
CA LYS A 195 14.11 13.01 13.36
C LYS A 195 12.62 12.93 13.70
N ILE A 196 11.79 13.52 12.83
CA ILE A 196 10.34 13.41 12.86
C ILE A 196 9.96 12.14 12.09
N SER A 197 9.59 11.07 12.80
CA SER A 197 9.24 9.81 12.16
C SER A 197 7.77 9.78 11.73
N ARG A 198 7.46 8.95 10.72
CA ARG A 198 6.10 8.63 10.28
C ARG A 198 5.16 8.28 11.45
N ARG A 199 5.67 7.54 12.45
CA ARG A 199 4.93 7.17 13.66
C ARG A 199 4.57 8.39 14.53
N LYS A 200 5.49 9.38 14.66
CA LYS A 200 5.22 10.63 15.39
C LYS A 200 4.16 11.46 14.67
N ILE A 201 4.26 11.58 13.34
CA ILE A 201 3.28 12.27 12.49
C ILE A 201 1.89 11.65 12.70
N SER A 202 1.77 10.34 12.50
CA SER A 202 0.50 9.62 12.67
C SER A 202 -0.09 9.81 14.07
N ARG A 203 0.74 9.75 15.12
CA ARG A 203 0.30 9.85 16.51
C ARG A 203 -0.26 11.24 16.82
N GLU A 204 0.39 12.30 16.37
CA GLU A 204 -0.05 13.68 16.64
C GLU A 204 -1.30 14.04 15.83
N LEU A 205 -1.39 13.63 14.56
CA LEU A 205 -2.57 13.85 13.73
C LEU A 205 -3.84 13.24 14.34
N SER A 206 -3.75 12.03 14.89
CA SER A 206 -4.91 11.38 15.52
C SER A 206 -5.25 11.93 16.91
N ARG A 207 -4.32 12.61 17.59
CA ARG A 207 -4.51 13.13 18.95
C ARG A 207 -5.03 14.55 19.02
N ARG A 208 -4.99 15.27 17.90
CA ARG A 208 -5.36 16.69 17.81
C ARG A 208 -6.53 16.89 16.85
N PRO A 209 -7.72 16.30 17.14
CA PRO A 209 -8.92 16.52 16.32
C PRO A 209 -9.42 17.98 16.39
N ASP A 210 -8.88 18.77 17.32
CA ASP A 210 -9.06 20.22 17.41
C ASP A 210 -8.36 20.99 16.28
N LEU A 211 -7.27 20.43 15.74
CA LEU A 211 -6.45 21.05 14.70
C LEU A 211 -6.55 20.34 13.35
N PHE A 212 -6.66 19.01 13.36
CA PHE A 212 -6.61 18.18 12.16
C PHE A 212 -7.88 17.36 12.00
N GLN A 213 -8.45 17.41 10.80
CA GLN A 213 -9.58 16.59 10.41
C GLN A 213 -9.08 15.35 9.66
N HIS A 214 -9.54 14.17 10.08
CA HIS A 214 -9.35 12.94 9.32
C HIS A 214 -10.34 12.89 8.16
N ILE A 215 -9.84 12.82 6.92
CA ILE A 215 -10.67 12.85 5.70
C ILE A 215 -10.95 11.43 5.20
N SER A 216 -9.89 10.63 5.08
CA SER A 216 -9.95 9.25 4.59
C SER A 216 -8.71 8.49 5.03
N ARG A 217 -8.54 7.23 4.60
CA ARG A 217 -7.45 6.35 5.03
C ARG A 217 -6.09 7.06 4.99
N ALA A 218 -5.55 7.36 6.17
CA ALA A 218 -4.27 8.04 6.37
C ALA A 218 -4.16 9.44 5.74
N LYS A 219 -5.28 10.09 5.40
CA LYS A 219 -5.34 11.43 4.79
C LYS A 219 -5.99 12.41 5.76
N TYR A 220 -5.33 13.55 5.96
CA TYR A 220 -5.70 14.56 6.93
C TYR A 220 -5.72 15.96 6.30
N ALA A 221 -6.50 16.86 6.89
CA ALA A 221 -6.55 18.27 6.53
C ALA A 221 -6.47 19.15 7.78
N LEU A 222 -5.97 20.37 7.63
CA LEU A 222 -6.00 21.37 8.69
C LEU A 222 -7.40 21.95 8.82
N ILE A 223 -7.93 22.03 10.04
CA ILE A 223 -9.23 22.67 10.31
C ILE A 223 -9.04 24.19 10.21
N PRO A 224 -9.80 24.90 9.35
CA PRO A 224 -9.77 26.35 9.32
C PRO A 224 -10.23 26.91 10.67
N GLN A 225 -9.50 27.87 11.25
CA GLN A 225 -9.80 28.46 12.57
C GLN A 225 -11.23 28.99 12.72
N ASN A 226 -11.93 29.27 11.62
CA ASN A 226 -13.32 29.71 11.61
C ASN A 226 -14.33 28.58 11.90
N GLN A 227 -13.95 27.30 11.82
CA GLN A 227 -14.84 26.15 12.06
C GLN A 227 -14.70 25.56 13.47
N THR A 228 -13.66 25.93 14.23
CA THR A 228 -13.39 25.38 15.56
C THR A 228 -14.47 25.75 16.59
N ILE A 229 -15.19 26.84 16.36
CA ILE A 229 -16.27 27.33 17.26
C ILE A 229 -17.56 26.51 17.11
N SER A 230 -17.80 25.87 15.96
CA SER A 230 -19.03 25.11 15.71
C SER A 230 -18.99 23.66 16.22
N ASN A 231 -17.80 23.10 16.46
CA ASN A 231 -17.68 21.69 16.87
C ASN A 231 -17.69 21.48 18.40
N MET A 232 -17.58 22.54 19.22
CA MET A 232 -17.72 22.41 20.68
C MET A 232 -19.18 22.41 21.18
N SER A 233 -20.15 22.82 20.36
CA SER A 233 -21.56 22.93 20.77
C SER A 233 -22.39 21.66 20.58
N THR A 234 -21.80 20.54 20.13
CA THR A 234 -22.56 19.31 19.81
C THR A 234 -22.35 18.16 20.82
N MET A 235 -21.50 18.30 21.85
CA MET A 235 -21.32 17.25 22.88
C MET A 235 -21.96 17.54 24.25
N SER A 236 -22.83 18.55 24.35
CA SER A 236 -23.48 18.94 25.62
C SER A 236 -25.00 19.00 25.55
N ASN A 237 -25.64 18.03 24.89
CA ASN A 237 -27.09 17.83 25.04
C ASN A 237 -27.49 16.35 24.93
N SER A 238 -27.32 15.63 26.04
CA SER A 238 -28.09 14.42 26.29
C SER A 238 -28.36 14.31 27.79
N LEU A 239 -29.29 15.11 28.30
CA LEU A 239 -30.05 14.77 29.50
C LEU A 239 -31.40 15.52 29.50
N SER A 240 -32.48 14.76 29.71
CA SER A 240 -33.86 15.16 30.06
C SER A 240 -34.66 16.05 29.08
N HIS A 241 -35.57 15.44 28.32
CA HIS A 241 -37.00 15.36 28.69
C HIS A 241 -37.85 14.62 27.63
N GLN A 242 -38.47 13.52 28.05
CA GLN A 242 -39.70 13.01 27.46
C GLN A 242 -40.89 13.79 28.04
N THR A 243 -41.76 14.36 27.19
CA THR A 243 -43.24 14.19 27.26
C THR A 243 -44.00 14.95 26.15
N MET A 244 -44.79 14.18 25.39
CA MET A 244 -46.17 14.39 24.89
C MET A 244 -46.55 15.61 24.00
N ASN A 245 -46.92 15.28 22.75
CA ASN A 245 -48.07 15.69 21.92
C ASN A 245 -48.89 16.96 22.24
N ILE A 246 -49.18 17.76 21.20
CA ILE A 246 -50.52 17.90 20.51
C ILE A 246 -50.40 18.92 19.35
N PRO A 247 -51.16 18.79 18.24
CA PRO A 247 -50.97 19.55 17.00
C PRO A 247 -51.89 20.78 16.91
N GLN A 248 -51.47 21.83 16.20
CA GLN A 248 -52.39 22.84 15.69
C GLN A 248 -51.93 23.42 14.35
N GLN A 249 -52.85 23.31 13.39
CA GLN A 249 -52.86 23.97 12.10
C GLN A 249 -52.94 25.49 12.27
N THR A 250 -52.32 26.26 11.37
CA THR A 250 -52.99 27.41 10.74
C THR A 250 -52.32 27.80 9.43
N LEU A 251 -53.18 28.04 8.44
CA LEU A 251 -52.98 28.65 7.14
C LEU A 251 -52.37 30.06 7.24
N SER A 252 -51.48 30.43 6.31
CA SER A 252 -51.70 31.61 5.45
C SER A 252 -50.65 31.78 4.35
N THR A 253 -51.18 31.78 3.13
CA THR A 253 -50.71 32.33 1.86
C THR A 253 -49.96 33.67 1.90
N SER A 254 -48.88 33.79 1.11
CA SER A 254 -48.77 34.82 0.05
C SER A 254 -47.52 34.68 -0.85
N LYS A 255 -47.80 34.60 -2.17
CA LYS A 255 -47.19 35.33 -3.32
C LYS A 255 -45.65 35.51 -3.33
N SER A 256 -44.83 34.88 -4.19
CA SER A 256 -44.76 34.78 -5.67
C SER A 256 -43.65 35.66 -6.31
N LEU A 257 -42.74 34.98 -7.05
CA LEU A 257 -41.93 35.40 -8.23
C LEU A 257 -40.64 36.26 -8.03
N PRO A 258 -39.66 36.26 -8.97
CA PRO A 258 -38.81 35.13 -9.45
C PRO A 258 -37.34 35.53 -9.78
N GLN A 259 -36.58 34.59 -10.38
CA GLN A 259 -35.31 34.75 -11.14
C GLN A 259 -34.03 34.90 -10.28
N LYS A 260 -32.91 34.24 -10.59
CA LYS A 260 -32.32 33.96 -11.91
C LYS A 260 -31.41 32.71 -11.81
N GLN A 261 -31.70 31.68 -12.60
CA GLN A 261 -30.75 30.60 -12.90
C GLN A 261 -29.67 31.15 -13.83
N GLN A 262 -28.40 31.00 -13.47
CA GLN A 262 -27.29 31.13 -14.41
C GLN A 262 -26.70 29.76 -14.66
N THR A 263 -27.12 29.20 -15.79
CA THR A 263 -26.53 28.07 -16.48
C THR A 263 -25.17 28.51 -17.01
N ILE A 264 -24.07 27.94 -16.49
CA ILE A 264 -22.75 28.09 -17.09
C ILE A 264 -22.57 26.93 -18.06
N SER A 265 -22.57 27.27 -19.35
CA SER A 265 -22.26 26.40 -20.48
C SER A 265 -20.76 26.11 -20.54
N LEU A 266 -20.39 24.82 -20.53
CA LEU A 266 -19.06 24.36 -20.93
C LEU A 266 -18.87 24.53 -22.45
N PRO A 267 -17.67 24.94 -22.92
CA PRO A 267 -17.35 24.92 -24.34
C PRO A 267 -17.10 23.47 -24.83
N GLN A 268 -17.83 23.10 -25.89
CA GLN A 268 -17.58 21.92 -26.72
C GLN A 268 -16.24 22.07 -27.45
N PHE A 269 -15.35 21.10 -27.27
CA PHE A 269 -14.21 20.91 -28.16
C PHE A 269 -14.61 20.04 -29.36
N PRO A 270 -14.08 20.33 -30.57
CA PRO A 270 -14.46 19.64 -31.79
C PRO A 270 -13.88 18.22 -31.86
N ASN A 271 -14.71 17.32 -32.39
CA ASN A 271 -14.36 15.97 -32.86
C ASN A 271 -13.06 15.96 -33.68
N PHE A 272 -12.14 15.07 -33.31
CA PHE A 272 -11.06 14.63 -34.18
C PHE A 272 -11.27 13.14 -34.45
N GLU A 273 -12.04 12.86 -35.49
CA GLU A 273 -12.22 11.52 -36.05
C GLU A 273 -11.94 11.67 -37.54
N LEU A 274 -10.74 11.27 -38.00
CA LEU A 274 -10.55 10.56 -39.27
C LEU A 274 -9.09 10.12 -39.49
N MET A 275 -8.98 8.89 -39.98
CA MET A 275 -7.91 8.30 -40.80
C MET A 275 -6.63 7.89 -40.07
N TYR A 276 -6.56 6.62 -39.67
CA TYR A 276 -5.60 5.72 -40.30
C TYR A 276 -6.22 4.34 -40.53
N GLU A 277 -6.13 3.90 -41.78
CA GLU A 277 -6.59 2.63 -42.31
C GLU A 277 -5.79 1.45 -41.75
N VAL A 278 -6.52 0.36 -41.52
CA VAL A 278 -6.05 -1.02 -41.35
C VAL A 278 -6.04 -1.66 -42.75
N PRO A 279 -5.05 -2.49 -43.13
CA PRO A 279 -5.21 -3.96 -43.03
C PRO A 279 -3.87 -4.68 -42.69
N ALA A 280 -3.81 -5.90 -42.13
CA ALA A 280 -4.65 -7.06 -42.38
C ALA A 280 -4.52 -8.13 -41.27
N LYS A 281 -5.64 -8.83 -41.05
CA LYS A 281 -5.81 -10.29 -40.86
C LYS A 281 -4.85 -11.03 -39.91
N PHE A 282 -5.39 -11.43 -38.75
CA PHE A 282 -5.20 -12.80 -38.24
C PHE A 282 -6.55 -13.33 -37.74
N ASP A 283 -7.05 -14.33 -38.45
CA ASP A 283 -8.24 -15.10 -38.10
C ASP A 283 -7.88 -16.25 -37.15
N PHE A 284 -8.82 -16.54 -36.24
CA PHE A 284 -9.13 -17.86 -35.64
C PHE A 284 -8.27 -18.41 -34.48
N ILE A 285 -8.87 -18.52 -33.28
CA ILE A 285 -9.47 -19.76 -32.71
C ILE A 285 -10.06 -19.47 -31.30
N GLY A 286 -11.32 -19.88 -31.08
CA GLY A 286 -11.78 -20.49 -29.81
C GLY A 286 -12.47 -19.62 -28.73
N ASN A 287 -13.78 -19.39 -28.89
CA ASN A 287 -14.67 -18.89 -27.83
C ASN A 287 -15.05 -19.99 -26.82
N ASP A 288 -14.15 -20.38 -25.90
CA ASP A 288 -14.46 -21.39 -24.86
C ASP A 288 -14.07 -20.98 -23.42
N TRP A 289 -13.90 -19.68 -23.14
CA TRP A 289 -13.58 -19.20 -21.78
C TRP A 289 -14.68 -18.33 -21.18
N MET A 290 -15.85 -18.92 -20.98
CA MET A 290 -16.88 -18.41 -20.06
C MET A 290 -16.99 -19.37 -18.88
N CYS A 291 -16.12 -19.22 -17.88
CA CYS A 291 -16.36 -19.83 -16.57
C CYS A 291 -17.48 -19.04 -15.87
N PRO A 292 -18.61 -19.65 -15.50
CA PRO A 292 -19.60 -18.97 -14.66
C PRO A 292 -18.97 -18.66 -13.31
N ILE A 293 -18.99 -17.39 -12.92
CA ILE A 293 -18.60 -16.93 -11.58
C ILE A 293 -19.57 -17.59 -10.61
N GLN A 294 -19.10 -18.58 -9.84
CA GLN A 294 -19.86 -19.10 -8.71
C GLN A 294 -20.02 -17.97 -7.68
N GLN A 295 -21.26 -17.58 -7.42
CA GLN A 295 -21.60 -16.67 -6.34
C GLN A 295 -21.14 -17.29 -5.02
N CYS A 296 -20.22 -16.63 -4.32
CA CYS A 296 -19.86 -17.02 -2.96
C CYS A 296 -21.07 -16.82 -2.06
N GLU A 297 -21.62 -17.91 -1.52
CA GLU A 297 -22.60 -17.84 -0.45
C GLU A 297 -21.94 -17.30 0.82
N THR A 298 -22.49 -16.21 1.35
CA THR A 298 -22.14 -15.68 2.67
C THR A 298 -22.49 -16.73 3.72
N PRO A 299 -21.57 -17.16 4.59
CA PRO A 299 -21.91 -18.12 5.64
C PRO A 299 -22.98 -17.54 6.57
N PRO A 300 -23.89 -18.38 7.10
CA PRO A 300 -24.97 -17.92 7.96
C PRO A 300 -24.40 -17.28 9.23
N VAL A 301 -25.06 -16.21 9.67
CA VAL A 301 -24.74 -15.49 10.91
C VAL A 301 -25.01 -16.42 12.09
N CYS A 302 -23.95 -17.00 12.66
CA CYS A 302 -24.04 -17.70 13.94
C CYS A 302 -24.25 -16.63 15.04
N ASN A 303 -25.46 -16.61 15.62
CA ASN A 303 -25.92 -15.60 16.58
C ASN A 303 -25.21 -15.59 17.96
N ASN A 304 -24.06 -16.26 18.13
CA ASN A 304 -23.38 -16.37 19.44
C ASN A 304 -21.89 -15.97 19.45
N ASP A 305 -21.33 -15.41 18.38
CA ASP A 305 -19.98 -14.86 18.41
C ASP A 305 -19.98 -13.44 19.00
N PHE A 306 -20.10 -13.37 20.33
CA PHE A 306 -19.88 -12.15 21.08
C PHE A 306 -18.37 -11.86 21.08
N PHE A 307 -17.96 -10.88 20.29
CA PHE A 307 -16.57 -10.41 20.28
C PHE A 307 -16.26 -9.72 21.61
N ASP A 308 -15.57 -10.41 22.53
CA ASP A 308 -15.06 -9.80 23.77
C ASP A 308 -13.68 -9.17 23.51
N PRO A 309 -13.57 -7.83 23.52
CA PRO A 309 -12.30 -7.14 23.29
C PRO A 309 -11.25 -7.46 24.37
N ASN A 310 -11.65 -7.91 25.57
CA ASN A 310 -10.72 -8.15 26.67
C ASN A 310 -9.96 -9.48 26.56
N GLU A 311 -10.51 -10.45 25.82
CA GLU A 311 -9.87 -11.75 25.60
C GLU A 311 -8.78 -11.68 24.53
N PHE A 312 -8.92 -10.76 23.57
CA PHE A 312 -7.96 -10.61 22.46
C PHE A 312 -6.64 -9.92 22.88
N PHE A 313 -6.64 -9.11 23.94
CA PHE A 313 -5.46 -8.37 24.42
C PHE A 313 -4.76 -9.00 25.62
N SER A 314 -5.22 -10.16 26.12
CA SER A 314 -4.65 -10.80 27.32
C SER A 314 -3.48 -11.76 27.05
N ILE A 315 -2.99 -11.87 25.80
CA ILE A 315 -1.73 -12.58 25.51
C ILE A 315 -0.55 -11.65 25.88
N GLY A 316 -0.25 -11.57 27.17
CA GLY A 316 0.93 -10.91 27.71
C GLY A 316 2.20 -11.73 27.42
N PHE A 317 3.16 -11.13 26.72
CA PHE A 317 4.52 -11.66 26.64
C PHE A 317 5.24 -11.40 27.97
N ALA A 318 5.24 -12.39 28.86
CA ALA A 318 6.17 -12.45 29.98
C ALA A 318 7.51 -13.00 29.47
N GLY A 319 8.43 -12.11 29.08
CA GLY A 319 9.83 -12.44 28.88
C GLY A 319 10.66 -11.78 29.98
N SER A 320 11.11 -12.56 30.95
CA SER A 320 12.16 -12.16 31.89
C SER A 320 13.50 -12.21 31.15
N PHE A 321 14.23 -11.09 31.15
CA PHE A 321 15.64 -11.05 30.78
C PHE A 321 16.47 -11.36 32.03
N GLU A 322 17.20 -12.48 32.01
CA GLU A 322 18.49 -12.61 32.70
C GLU A 322 19.60 -12.17 31.75
#